data_AF-A0LXF3-F1
#
_entry.id   AF-A0LXF3-F1
#
_cell.length_a   1.000
_cell.length_b   1.000
_cell.length_c   1.000
_cell.angle_alpha   90.00
_cell.angle_beta   90.00
_cell.angle_gamma   90.00
#
_symmetry.space_group_name_H-M   'P 1'
#
loop_
_entity.id
_entity.type
_entity.pdbx_description
1 polymer ?
#
loop_
_entity_poly.entity_id
_entity_poly.type
_entity_poly.pdbx_seq_one_letter_code
_entity_poly.pdbx_strand_id
1 'polypeptide(L)'
;MNKFIGIDISKQTFDVSFSENGQEVFDNNQNGFKKLLKHIDNSIGVVMEASGPYYLNLATFLFNKNIQVFVVNPLKVKRFSQMNFNRAKTDKKDAEVIRNYALKMEEDMKEWKPEPRHIKDMKQLHSSIELLNKQL
;
A
#
# COMPACT_ATOMS: atom_id res chain seq x y z
N MET A 1 -13.55 -15.52 7.26
CA MET A 1 -13.72 -14.36 6.36
C MET A 1 -12.42 -13.57 6.39
N ASN A 2 -11.70 -13.56 5.26
CA ASN A 2 -10.38 -12.96 5.19
C ASN A 2 -10.52 -11.46 4.91
N LYS A 3 -10.41 -10.66 5.97
CA LYS A 3 -10.71 -9.21 5.96
C LYS A 3 -9.73 -8.37 5.14
N PHE A 4 -8.52 -8.86 4.86
CA PHE A 4 -7.46 -8.07 4.27
C PHE A 4 -6.67 -8.80 3.18
N ILE A 5 -6.22 -8.03 2.18
CA ILE A 5 -5.15 -8.41 1.26
C ILE A 5 -3.93 -7.53 1.49
N GLY A 6 -2.74 -8.10 1.29
CA GLY A 6 -1.47 -7.36 1.38
C GLY A 6 -0.91 -7.12 -0.02
N ILE A 7 -0.38 -5.91 -0.25
CA ILE A 7 0.21 -5.50 -1.51
C ILE A 7 1.61 -4.95 -1.26
N ASP A 8 2.61 -5.55 -1.92
CA ASP A 8 3.93 -4.96 -2.07
C ASP A 8 4.03 -4.26 -3.42
N ILE A 9 4.53 -3.02 -3.45
CA ILE A 9 4.43 -2.14 -4.63
C ILE A 9 5.82 -1.72 -5.07
N SER A 10 6.13 -2.00 -6.32
CA SER A 10 7.32 -1.50 -7.00
C SER A 10 6.93 -0.57 -8.17
N LYS A 11 7.94 -0.04 -8.85
CA LYS A 11 7.71 0.99 -9.88
C LYS A 11 6.85 0.50 -11.04
N GLN A 12 7.05 -0.74 -11.48
CA GLN A 12 6.42 -1.29 -12.69
C GLN A 12 5.28 -2.25 -12.37
N THR A 13 5.34 -2.91 -11.21
CA THR A 13 4.40 -3.96 -10.82
C THR A 13 4.04 -3.84 -9.35
N PHE A 14 3.01 -4.58 -8.95
CA PHE A 14 2.70 -4.81 -7.54
C PHE A 14 2.30 -6.27 -7.33
N ASP A 15 2.82 -6.84 -6.26
CA ASP A 15 2.58 -8.21 -5.82
C ASP A 15 1.46 -8.21 -4.80
N VAL A 16 0.44 -9.03 -5.01
CA VAL A 16 -0.74 -9.11 -4.16
C VAL A 16 -0.80 -10.48 -3.50
N SER A 17 -0.97 -10.49 -2.18
CA SER A 17 -1.21 -11.71 -1.42
C SER A 17 -2.69 -11.80 -1.04
N PHE A 18 -3.38 -12.73 -1.69
CA PHE A 18 -4.73 -13.15 -1.36
C PHE A 18 -4.69 -14.26 -0.32
N SER A 19 -5.72 -14.34 0.51
CA SER A 19 -5.83 -15.37 1.54
C SER A 19 -6.02 -16.78 1.00
N GLU A 20 -6.77 -16.92 -0.10
CA GLU A 20 -7.20 -18.22 -0.64
C GLU A 20 -6.55 -18.53 -1.99
N ASN A 21 -6.21 -17.50 -2.79
CA ASN A 21 -5.70 -17.66 -4.15
C ASN A 21 -4.16 -17.54 -4.26
N GLY A 22 -3.45 -17.52 -3.14
CA GLY A 22 -1.99 -17.38 -3.14
C GLY A 22 -1.55 -15.96 -3.50
N GLN A 23 -0.62 -15.84 -4.46
CA GLN A 23 -0.09 -14.53 -4.86
C GLN A 23 -0.15 -14.32 -6.37
N GLU A 24 -0.51 -13.10 -6.75
CA GLU A 24 -0.55 -12.66 -8.14
C GLU A 24 0.20 -11.34 -8.30
N VAL A 25 0.72 -11.12 -9.50
CA VAL A 25 1.46 -9.90 -9.86
C VAL A 25 0.67 -9.15 -10.92
N PHE A 26 0.54 -7.85 -10.72
CA PHE A 26 -0.14 -6.96 -11.66
C PHE A 26 0.76 -5.79 -12.05
N ASP A 27 0.48 -5.19 -13.19
CA ASP A 27 1.19 -3.98 -13.62
C ASP A 27 0.76 -2.77 -12.79
N ASN A 28 1.71 -1.93 -12.38
CA ASN A 28 1.45 -0.67 -11.67
C ASN A 28 0.95 0.42 -12.64
N ASN A 29 -0.20 0.15 -13.26
CA ASN A 29 -0.90 1.03 -14.18
C ASN A 29 -2.41 0.77 -14.13
N GLN A 30 -3.19 1.58 -14.85
CA GLN A 30 -4.65 1.46 -14.84
C GLN A 30 -5.18 0.06 -15.26
N ASN A 31 -4.47 -0.65 -16.15
CA ASN A 31 -4.90 -1.98 -16.56
C ASN A 31 -4.72 -3.00 -15.43
N GLY A 32 -3.58 -2.96 -14.74
CA GLY A 32 -3.36 -3.80 -13.55
C GLY A 32 -4.33 -3.46 -12.42
N PHE A 33 -4.65 -2.18 -12.21
CA PHE A 33 -5.63 -1.78 -11.19
C PHE A 33 -7.04 -2.33 -11.48
N LYS A 34 -7.47 -2.29 -12.75
CA LYS A 34 -8.74 -2.88 -13.17
C LYS A 34 -8.76 -4.40 -13.03
N LYS A 35 -7.62 -5.07 -13.27
CA LYS A 35 -7.49 -6.53 -13.04
C LYS A 35 -7.61 -6.86 -11.56
N LEU A 36 -6.97 -6.10 -10.67
CA LEU A 36 -7.09 -6.28 -9.23
C LEU A 36 -8.54 -6.14 -8.76
N LEU A 37 -9.28 -5.13 -9.24
CA LEU A 37 -10.69 -4.92 -8.88
C LEU A 37 -11.61 -6.10 -9.20
N LYS A 38 -11.23 -7.00 -10.11
CA LYS A 38 -12.02 -8.22 -10.38
C LYS A 38 -11.91 -9.27 -9.26
N HIS A 39 -10.90 -9.13 -8.39
CA HIS A 39 -10.57 -10.08 -7.33
C HIS A 39 -10.95 -9.58 -5.93
N ILE A 40 -11.36 -8.30 -5.81
CA ILE A 40 -11.72 -7.70 -4.52
C ILE A 40 -13.08 -7.04 -4.60
N ASP A 41 -13.79 -7.06 -3.48
CA ASP A 41 -15.03 -6.32 -3.26
C ASP A 41 -14.87 -5.33 -2.10
N ASN A 42 -15.93 -4.59 -1.79
CA ASN A 42 -15.91 -3.54 -0.76
C ASN A 42 -15.84 -4.09 0.67
N SER A 43 -15.93 -5.41 0.87
CA SER A 43 -15.77 -6.04 2.18
C SER A 43 -14.31 -6.34 2.54
N ILE A 44 -13.40 -6.22 1.56
CA ILE A 44 -11.97 -6.53 1.70
C ILE A 44 -11.18 -5.23 1.87
N GLY A 45 -10.42 -5.13 2.96
CA GLY A 45 -9.44 -4.07 3.17
C GLY A 45 -8.14 -4.34 2.41
N VAL A 46 -7.62 -3.32 1.75
CA VAL A 46 -6.36 -3.39 1.00
C VAL A 46 -5.24 -2.74 1.79
N VAL A 47 -4.18 -3.48 2.07
CA VAL A 47 -3.06 -2.99 2.87
C VAL A 47 -1.80 -2.97 2.04
N MET A 48 -1.09 -1.84 2.03
CA MET A 48 0.13 -1.63 1.25
C MET A 48 1.17 -0.85 2.06
N GLU A 49 2.45 -1.04 1.78
CA GLU A 49 3.52 -0.28 2.43
C GLU A 49 3.88 1.01 1.68
N ALA A 50 4.27 2.05 2.43
CA ALA A 50 4.72 3.33 1.89
C ALA A 50 6.25 3.38 1.66
N SER A 51 6.81 2.49 0.85
CA SER A 51 8.26 2.45 0.55
C SER A 51 8.70 3.43 -0.54
N GLY A 52 7.77 4.13 -1.19
CA GLY A 52 8.02 5.16 -2.20
C GLY A 52 6.72 5.84 -2.65
N PRO A 53 6.71 6.66 -3.72
CA PRO A 53 5.47 7.30 -4.19
C PRO A 53 4.56 6.36 -5.00
N TYR A 54 5.03 5.17 -5.35
CA TYR A 54 4.37 4.27 -6.32
C TYR A 54 3.01 3.75 -5.85
N TYR A 55 2.77 3.69 -4.54
CA TYR A 55 1.48 3.27 -3.99
C TYR A 55 0.36 4.28 -4.23
N LEU A 56 0.68 5.58 -4.39
CA LEU A 56 -0.30 6.66 -4.38
C LEU A 56 -1.36 6.50 -5.47
N ASN A 57 -0.95 6.08 -6.68
CA ASN A 57 -1.88 5.91 -7.79
C ASN A 57 -2.86 4.77 -7.55
N LEU A 58 -2.38 3.64 -7.04
CA LEU A 58 -3.23 2.49 -6.70
C LEU A 58 -4.15 2.81 -5.51
N ALA A 59 -3.61 3.39 -4.44
CA ALA A 59 -4.38 3.81 -3.26
C ALA A 59 -5.51 4.79 -3.62
N THR A 60 -5.19 5.81 -4.42
CA THR A 60 -6.19 6.79 -4.89
C THR A 60 -7.26 6.12 -5.75
N PHE A 61 -6.85 5.23 -6.67
CA PHE A 61 -7.78 4.52 -7.54
C PHE A 61 -8.76 3.65 -6.75
N LEU A 62 -8.27 2.91 -5.76
CA LEU A 62 -9.09 2.05 -4.89
C LEU A 62 -10.01 2.87 -3.98
N PHE A 63 -9.49 3.95 -3.39
CA PHE A 63 -10.30 4.88 -2.59
C PHE A 63 -11.48 5.44 -3.40
N ASN A 64 -11.24 5.86 -4.65
CA ASN A 64 -12.30 6.34 -5.55
C ASN A 64 -13.33 5.27 -5.95
N LYS A 65 -13.06 3.99 -5.64
CA LYS A 65 -13.98 2.86 -5.83
C LYS A 65 -14.64 2.42 -4.52
N ASN A 66 -14.49 3.19 -3.45
CA ASN A 66 -15.00 2.89 -2.10
C ASN A 66 -14.42 1.60 -1.50
N ILE A 67 -13.19 1.26 -1.88
CA ILE A 67 -12.43 0.19 -1.26
C ILE A 67 -11.65 0.77 -0.08
N GLN A 68 -11.68 0.10 1.06
CA GLN A 68 -10.89 0.50 2.23
C GLN A 68 -9.42 0.26 1.95
N VAL A 69 -8.61 1.31 2.07
CA VAL A 69 -7.16 1.24 1.83
C VAL A 69 -6.43 1.59 3.12
N PHE A 70 -5.38 0.86 3.44
CA PHE A 70 -4.50 1.10 4.57
C PHE A 70 -3.07 1.20 4.07
N VAL A 71 -2.41 2.31 4.37
CA VAL A 71 -1.02 2.54 4.00
C VAL A 71 -0.19 2.49 5.27
N VAL A 72 0.65 1.46 5.38
CA VAL A 72 1.42 1.16 6.58
C VAL A 72 2.87 1.57 6.44
N ASN A 73 3.51 1.89 7.57
CA ASN A 73 4.91 2.27 7.58
C ASN A 73 5.80 1.03 7.31
N PRO A 74 6.68 1.05 6.29
CA PRO A 74 7.57 -0.08 5.98
C PRO A 74 8.41 -0.55 7.19
N LEU A 75 8.83 0.37 8.06
CA LEU A 75 9.59 0.02 9.27
C LEU A 75 8.76 -0.81 10.26
N LYS A 76 7.45 -0.56 10.37
CA LYS A 76 6.56 -1.34 11.23
C LYS A 76 6.41 -2.75 10.68
N VAL A 77 6.18 -2.89 9.37
CA VAL A 77 6.08 -4.19 8.68
C VAL A 77 7.39 -4.97 8.81
N LYS A 78 8.54 -4.32 8.60
CA LYS A 78 9.86 -4.94 8.75
C LYS A 78 10.12 -5.46 10.16
N ARG A 79 9.86 -4.64 11.19
CA ARG A 79 10.01 -5.04 12.60
C ARG A 79 9.07 -6.18 12.97
N PHE A 80 7.83 -6.12 12.49
CA PHE A 80 6.88 -7.20 12.63
C PHE A 80 7.40 -8.50 12.02
N SER A 81 7.94 -8.44 10.81
CA SER A 81 8.50 -9.59 10.11
C SER A 81 9.62 -10.25 10.91
N GLN A 82 10.58 -9.44 11.40
CA GLN A 82 11.68 -9.91 12.22
C GLN A 82 11.18 -10.59 13.51
N MET A 83 10.29 -9.96 14.27
CA MET A 83 9.79 -10.53 15.52
C MET A 83 8.99 -11.82 15.33
N ASN A 84 8.23 -11.94 14.23
CA ASN A 84 7.32 -13.07 14.02
C ASN A 84 7.89 -14.21 13.18
N PHE A 85 8.93 -13.97 12.37
CA PHE A 85 9.43 -14.94 11.38
C PHE A 85 10.95 -15.20 11.45
N ASN A 86 11.66 -14.69 12.47
CA ASN A 86 13.12 -14.88 12.67
C ASN A 86 13.64 -16.33 12.68
N ARG A 87 12.78 -17.36 12.74
CA ARG A 87 13.17 -18.79 12.68
C ARG A 87 12.85 -19.48 11.35
N ALA A 88 12.05 -18.86 10.49
CA ALA A 88 11.68 -19.42 9.19
C ALA A 88 12.50 -18.71 8.09
N LYS A 89 13.47 -19.42 7.53
CA LYS A 89 14.28 -18.96 6.40
C LYS A 89 13.40 -18.68 5.15
N THR A 90 13.46 -17.42 4.70
CA THR A 90 13.66 -16.92 3.31
C THR A 90 12.63 -16.94 2.19
N ASP A 91 11.44 -17.55 2.27
CA ASP A 91 10.55 -17.58 1.08
C ASP A 91 9.19 -16.87 1.24
N LYS A 92 8.97 -16.14 2.34
CA LYS A 92 7.75 -15.34 2.49
C LYS A 92 7.89 -14.05 1.70
N LYS A 93 7.14 -13.97 0.61
CA LYS A 93 7.04 -12.78 -0.23
C LYS A 93 6.40 -11.62 0.57
N ASP A 94 6.90 -10.40 0.35
CA ASP A 94 6.61 -9.22 1.18
C ASP A 94 5.11 -8.91 1.30
N ALA A 95 4.34 -9.12 0.23
CA ALA A 95 2.88 -8.97 0.22
C ALA A 95 2.16 -9.84 1.28
N GLU A 96 2.67 -11.05 1.56
CA GLU A 96 2.11 -11.93 2.60
C GLU A 96 2.40 -11.38 4.00
N VAL A 97 3.60 -10.83 4.20
CA VAL A 97 4.00 -10.22 5.47
C VAL A 97 3.12 -9.00 5.77
N ILE A 98 2.84 -8.17 4.76
CA ILE A 98 1.95 -7.02 4.86
C ILE A 98 0.52 -7.46 5.24
N ARG A 99 -0.01 -8.51 4.60
CA ARG A 99 -1.32 -9.07 4.96
C ARG A 99 -1.35 -9.58 6.39
N ASN A 100 -0.34 -10.34 6.80
CA ASN A 100 -0.25 -10.90 8.15
C ASN A 100 -0.10 -9.80 9.21
N TYR A 101 0.59 -8.70 8.89
CA TYR A 101 0.65 -7.52 9.73
C TYR A 101 -0.76 -6.92 9.93
N ALA A 102 -1.51 -6.74 8.85
CA ALA A 102 -2.87 -6.19 8.89
C ALA A 102 -3.80 -7.01 9.79
N LEU A 103 -3.77 -8.34 9.67
CA LEU A 103 -4.59 -9.25 10.48
C LEU A 103 -4.28 -9.16 11.98
N LYS A 104 -3.04 -8.84 12.37
CA LYS A 104 -2.66 -8.73 13.79
C LYS A 104 -2.85 -7.32 14.35
N MET A 105 -2.81 -6.29 13.52
CA MET A 105 -2.77 -4.88 13.93
C MET A 105 -4.03 -4.13 13.50
N GLU A 106 -5.12 -4.86 13.21
CA GLU A 106 -6.34 -4.32 12.62
C GLU A 106 -6.87 -3.09 13.36
N GLU A 107 -6.95 -3.15 14.69
CA GLU A 107 -7.49 -2.07 15.53
C GLU A 107 -6.65 -0.78 15.49
N ASP A 108 -5.35 -0.89 15.22
CA ASP A 108 -4.40 0.22 15.19
C ASP A 108 -4.24 0.82 13.78
N MET A 109 -4.76 0.15 12.75
CA MET A 109 -4.65 0.62 11.38
C MET A 109 -5.60 1.77 11.09
N LYS A 110 -5.06 2.85 10.53
CA LYS A 110 -5.84 3.99 10.06
C LYS A 110 -6.08 3.87 8.57
N GLU A 111 -7.34 4.03 8.17
CA GLU A 111 -7.71 4.11 6.77
C GLU A 111 -6.98 5.28 6.10
N TRP A 112 -6.36 4.98 4.97
CA TRP A 112 -5.70 5.94 4.13
C TRP A 112 -6.73 6.77 3.38
N LYS A 113 -6.49 8.08 3.34
CA LYS A 113 -7.29 9.02 2.55
C LYS A 113 -6.34 9.86 1.71
N PRO A 114 -6.70 10.17 0.45
CA PRO A 114 -5.90 11.06 -0.36
C PRO A 114 -5.78 12.42 0.34
N GLU A 115 -4.60 13.03 0.25
CA GLU A 115 -4.42 14.38 0.76
C GLU A 115 -5.36 15.34 0.01
N PRO A 116 -6.06 16.24 0.72
CA PRO A 116 -6.87 17.25 0.07
C PRO A 116 -6.06 18.08 -0.93
N ARG A 117 -6.69 18.47 -2.04
CA ARG A 117 -6.03 19.22 -3.12
C ARG A 117 -5.29 20.46 -2.62
N HIS A 118 -5.89 21.22 -1.70
CA HIS A 118 -5.28 22.42 -1.13
C HIS A 118 -3.97 22.13 -0.37
N ILE A 119 -3.87 21.00 0.33
CA ILE A 119 -2.62 20.59 1.01
C ILE A 119 -1.55 20.24 -0.02
N LYS A 120 -1.93 19.53 -1.09
CA LYS A 120 -1.01 19.19 -2.18
C LYS A 120 -0.46 20.44 -2.86
N ASP A 121 -1.34 21.40 -3.16
CA ASP A 121 -0.98 22.68 -3.79
C ASP A 121 -0.03 23.49 -2.88
N MET A 122 -0.31 23.55 -1.58
CA MET A 122 0.59 24.22 -0.62
C MET A 122 1.98 23.59 -0.57
N LYS A 123 2.08 22.26 -0.57
CA LYS A 123 3.39 21.57 -0.62
C LYS A 123 4.16 21.89 -1.89
N GLN A 124 3.47 21.91 -3.04
CA GLN A 124 4.09 22.22 -4.33
C GLN A 124 4.61 23.67 -4.37
N LEU A 125 3.84 24.63 -3.85
CA LEU A 125 4.26 26.02 -3.73
C LEU A 125 5.48 26.16 -2.79
N HIS A 126 5.45 25.52 -1.62
CA HIS A 126 6.55 25.54 -0.68
C HIS A 126 7.85 25.00 -1.30
N SER A 127 7.79 23.83 -1.96
CA SER A 127 8.94 23.27 -2.66
C SER A 127 9.45 24.17 -3.79
N SER A 128 8.55 24.86 -4.50
CA SER A 128 8.94 25.82 -5.56
C SER A 128 9.69 27.02 -4.97
N ILE A 129 9.23 27.56 -3.83
CA ILE A 129 9.89 28.65 -3.12
C ILE A 129 11.28 28.24 -2.63
N GLU A 130 11.42 27.05 -2.02
CA GLU A 130 12.72 26.54 -1.59
C GLU A 130 13.71 26.40 -2.74
N LEU A 131 13.22 26.00 -3.92
CA LEU A 131 14.05 25.80 -5.10
C LEU A 131 14.54 27.13 -5.67
N LEU A 132 13.69 28.16 -5.68
CA LEU A 132 14.06 29.53 -6.05
C LEU A 132 15.07 30.12 -5.07
N ASN A 133 14.88 29.93 -3.76
CA ASN A 133 15.80 30.43 -2.74
C ASN A 133 17.20 29.80 -2.83
N LYS A 134 17.35 28.60 -3.38
CA LYS A 134 18.66 27.96 -3.60
C LYS A 134 19.39 28.49 -4.84
N GLN A 135 18.70 29.23 -5.71
CA GLN A 135 19.27 29.81 -6.93
C GLN A 135 19.69 31.27 -6.76
N LEU A 136 19.34 31.89 -5.63
CA LEU A 136 19.79 33.20 -5.18
C LEU A 136 21.05 33.06 -4.31
#